data_AF-A0AAD7B752-F1
#
_entry.id   AF-A0AAD7B752-F1
#
_cell.length_a   1.000
_cell.length_b   1.000
_cell.length_c   1.000
_cell.angle_alpha   90.00
_cell.angle_beta   90.00
_cell.angle_gamma   90.00
#
_symmetry.space_group_name_H-M   'P 1'
#
loop_
_entity.id
_entity.type
_entity.pdbx_description
1 polymer ?
#
loop_
_entity_poly.entity_id
_entity_poly.type
_entity_poly.pdbx_seq_one_letter_code
_entity_poly.pdbx_strand_id
1 'polypeptide(L)'
;MQVDDTPHRHAELWFDDGSIVIQAENTQFRVHRSILAARSLIFRDMFSFPQPLDAELVEGCPLARLHDSAAELSVFLRAIF
;
A
#
# COMPACT_ATOMS: atom_id res chain seq x y z
N MET A 1 -1.94 27.90 3.56
CA MET A 1 -3.01 26.99 4.00
C MET A 1 -2.39 25.62 3.99
N GLN A 2 -1.88 25.19 5.14
CA GLN A 2 -1.30 23.86 5.31
C GLN A 2 -2.51 22.93 5.46
N VAL A 3 -2.90 22.28 4.36
CA VAL A 3 -3.85 21.16 4.43
C VAL A 3 -3.16 20.12 5.30
N ASP A 4 -3.84 19.62 6.32
CA ASP A 4 -3.32 18.54 7.17
C ASP A 4 -2.92 17.36 6.27
N ASP A 5 -1.63 17.27 5.94
CA ASP A 5 -1.05 16.31 5.00
C ASP A 5 -0.89 14.93 5.65
N THR A 6 -1.80 14.61 6.57
CA THR A 6 -1.76 13.35 7.31
C THR A 6 -2.41 12.29 6.44
N PRO A 7 -1.72 11.20 6.10
CA PRO A 7 -2.30 10.13 5.31
C PRO A 7 -3.55 9.56 6.00
N HIS A 8 -4.59 9.28 5.23
CA HIS A 8 -5.83 8.67 5.70
C HIS A 8 -6.04 7.30 5.07
N ARG A 9 -6.87 6.47 5.71
CA ARG A 9 -7.13 5.09 5.29
C ARG A 9 -8.19 5.07 4.20
N HIS A 10 -7.99 4.23 3.18
CA HIS A 10 -9.02 3.94 2.21
C HIS A 10 -10.16 3.15 2.86
N ALA A 11 -11.41 3.58 2.67
CA ALA A 11 -12.57 3.05 3.40
C ALA A 11 -12.83 1.55 3.17
N GLU A 12 -12.54 1.04 1.97
CA GLU A 12 -12.87 -0.35 1.58
C GLU A 12 -11.63 -1.25 1.40
N LEU A 13 -10.45 -0.66 1.27
CA LEU A 13 -9.21 -1.37 0.95
C LEU A 13 -8.26 -1.29 2.15
N TRP A 14 -8.83 -1.62 3.31
CA TRP A 14 -8.15 -1.67 4.58
C TRP A 14 -8.54 -2.96 5.29
N PHE A 15 -7.74 -4.00 5.08
CA PHE A 15 -7.97 -5.32 5.68
C PHE A 15 -7.24 -5.40 7.03
N ASP A 16 -7.96 -5.79 8.08
CA ASP A 16 -7.43 -5.91 9.44
C ASP A 16 -6.30 -6.94 9.57
N ASP A 17 -6.29 -7.94 8.69
CA ASP A 17 -5.26 -8.97 8.54
C ASP A 17 -4.33 -8.69 7.33
N GLY A 18 -4.38 -7.49 6.76
CA GLY A 18 -3.46 -7.04 5.74
C GLY A 18 -2.02 -6.99 6.28
N SER A 19 -1.07 -7.31 5.40
CA SER A 19 0.35 -7.54 5.72
C SER A 19 1.30 -6.52 5.10
N ILE A 20 0.77 -5.55 4.35
CA ILE A 20 1.51 -4.41 3.82
C ILE A 20 0.58 -3.20 3.75
N VAL A 21 1.11 -2.00 4.00
CA VAL A 21 0.44 -0.74 3.70
C VAL A 21 1.06 -0.15 2.44
N ILE A 22 0.24 0.22 1.47
CA ILE A 22 0.67 0.97 0.30
C ILE A 22 0.08 2.38 0.43
N GLN A 23 0.89 3.40 0.23
CA GLN A 23 0.44 4.78 0.20
C GLN A 23 0.60 5.35 -1.21
N ALA A 24 -0.47 5.95 -1.70
CA ALA A 24 -0.49 6.78 -2.90
C ALA A 24 -1.08 8.14 -2.51
N GLU A 25 -0.35 9.22 -2.80
CA GLU A 25 -0.67 10.56 -2.29
C GLU A 25 -0.90 10.52 -0.77
N ASN A 26 -2.07 10.98 -0.30
CA ASN A 26 -2.45 10.98 1.11
C ASN A 26 -3.38 9.82 1.47
N THR A 27 -3.50 8.79 0.61
CA THR A 27 -4.38 7.64 0.85
C THR A 27 -3.55 6.39 1.10
N GLN A 28 -3.87 5.66 2.17
CA GLN A 28 -3.24 4.41 2.55
C GLN A 28 -4.18 3.22 2.38
N PHE A 29 -3.63 2.14 1.85
CA PHE A 29 -4.31 0.89 1.55
C PHE A 29 -3.63 -0.23 2.33
N ARG A 30 -4.36 -0.93 3.19
CA ARG A 30 -3.82 -2.07 3.95
C ARG A 30 -4.34 -3.35 3.31
N VAL A 31 -3.43 -4.11 2.69
CA VAL A 31 -3.78 -5.25 1.84
C VAL A 31 -2.85 -6.43 2.02
N HIS A 32 -3.12 -7.57 1.39
CA HIS A 32 -2.27 -8.76 1.50
C HIS A 32 -1.12 -8.74 0.51
N ARG A 33 0.12 -8.70 1.03
CA ARG A 33 1.35 -8.74 0.25
C ARG A 33 1.42 -9.97 -0.67
N SER A 34 1.01 -11.14 -0.17
CA SER A 34 1.05 -12.41 -0.92
C SER A 34 0.11 -12.41 -2.13
N ILE A 35 -1.10 -11.86 -1.98
CA ILE A 35 -2.09 -11.78 -3.06
C ILE A 35 -1.61 -10.80 -4.14
N LEU A 36 -1.08 -9.64 -3.73
CA LEU A 36 -0.47 -8.69 -4.66
C LEU A 36 0.69 -9.31 -5.45
N ALA A 37 1.61 -9.99 -4.77
CA ALA A 37 2.73 -10.65 -5.42
C ALA A 37 2.28 -11.77 -6.38
N ALA A 38 1.20 -12.48 -6.05
CA ALA A 38 0.67 -13.55 -6.90
C ALA A 38 -0.02 -13.01 -8.16
N ARG A 39 -0.64 -11.83 -8.08
CA ARG A 39 -1.46 -11.25 -9.16
C ARG A 39 -0.80 -10.09 -9.90
N SER A 40 0.38 -9.63 -9.45
CA SER A 40 1.16 -8.57 -10.12
C SER A 40 2.66 -8.85 -10.08
N LEU A 41 3.24 -8.97 -11.27
CA LEU A 41 4.69 -9.17 -11.43
C LEU A 41 5.49 -7.98 -10.89
N ILE A 42 4.97 -6.76 -11.04
CA ILE A 42 5.62 -5.54 -10.54
C ILE A 42 5.74 -5.60 -9.01
N PHE A 43 4.64 -5.92 -8.32
CA PHE A 43 4.66 -6.03 -6.86
C PHE A 43 5.49 -7.23 -6.40
N ARG A 44 5.42 -8.37 -7.11
CA ARG A 44 6.25 -9.54 -6.82
C ARG A 44 7.73 -9.18 -6.85
N ASP A 45 8.16 -8.50 -7.91
CA ASP A 45 9.56 -8.16 -8.12
C ASP A 45 9.98 -7.08 -7.11
N MET A 46 9.14 -6.06 -6.86
CA MET A 46 9.38 -5.04 -5.82
C MET A 46 9.57 -5.66 -4.44
N PHE A 47 8.76 -6.66 -4.11
CA PHE A 47 8.81 -7.39 -2.85
C PHE A 47 9.97 -8.39 -2.75
N SER A 48 10.64 -8.72 -3.85
CA SER A 48 11.80 -9.61 -3.84
C SER A 48 13.06 -8.93 -3.32
N PHE A 49 13.10 -7.60 -3.34
CA PHE A 49 14.22 -6.84 -2.81
C PHE A 49 14.17 -6.78 -1.27
N PRO A 50 15.33 -6.87 -0.60
CA PRO A 50 15.39 -6.67 0.84
C PRO A 50 14.91 -5.25 1.19
N GLN A 51 13.93 -5.17 2.09
CA GLN A 51 13.45 -3.90 2.64
C GLN A 51 14.53 -3.31 3.56
N PRO A 52 14.68 -1.97 3.61
CA PRO A 52 15.55 -1.32 4.58
C PRO A 52 15.20 -1.72 6.03
N LEU A 53 16.19 -1.81 6.91
CA LEU A 53 15.98 -2.14 8.32
C LEU A 53 15.16 -1.07 9.06
N ASP A 54 15.17 0.16 8.53
CA ASP A 54 14.47 1.34 8.99
C ASP A 54 13.19 1.63 8.18
N ALA A 55 12.64 0.61 7.51
CA ALA A 55 11.39 0.74 6.78
C ALA A 55 10.28 1.27 7.71
N GLU A 56 9.58 2.31 7.24
CA GLU A 56 8.47 2.90 7.96
C GLU A 56 7.34 1.87 8.14
N LEU A 57 6.78 1.82 9.35
CA LEU A 57 5.70 0.90 9.69
C LEU A 57 4.41 1.68 9.98
N VAL A 58 3.31 1.19 9.42
CA VAL A 58 1.95 1.64 9.76
C VAL A 58 1.22 0.47 10.37
N GLU A 59 0.81 0.62 11.64
CA GLU A 59 0.20 -0.47 12.42
C GLU A 59 0.99 -1.79 12.41
N GLY A 60 2.33 -1.69 12.44
CA GLY A 60 3.23 -2.84 12.40
C GLY A 60 3.40 -3.49 11.01
N CYS A 61 2.77 -2.94 9.97
CA CYS A 61 2.93 -3.38 8.58
C CYS A 61 3.92 -2.47 7.84
N PRO A 62 4.79 -3.01 6.97
CA PRO A 62 5.70 -2.20 6.17
C PRO A 62 4.93 -1.26 5.23
N LEU A 63 5.40 -0.02 5.13
CA LEU A 63 4.83 1.00 4.24
C LEU A 63 5.60 1.06 2.91
N ALA A 64 4.88 0.91 1.81
CA ALA A 64 5.39 1.19 0.46
C ALA A 64 4.72 2.44 -0.10
N ARG A 65 5.51 3.47 -0.41
CA ARG A 65 5.02 4.72 -1.02
C ARG A 65 5.15 4.60 -2.54
N LEU A 66 4.04 4.79 -3.26
CA LEU A 66 3.99 4.80 -4.71
C LEU A 66 3.71 6.22 -5.22
N HIS A 67 4.15 6.49 -6.45
CA HIS A 67 3.98 7.79 -7.09
C HIS A 67 2.66 7.88 -7.89
N ASP A 68 1.94 6.76 -8.04
CA ASP A 68 0.63 6.71 -8.67
C ASP A 68 -0.40 7.55 -7.88
N SER A 69 -1.47 7.97 -8.56
CA SER A 69 -2.58 8.62 -7.87
C SER A 69 -3.34 7.63 -6.97
N ALA A 70 -3.97 8.12 -5.90
CA ALA A 70 -4.80 7.28 -5.05
C ALA A 70 -5.96 6.64 -5.85
N ALA A 71 -6.49 7.33 -6.86
CA ALA A 71 -7.58 6.84 -7.70
C ALA A 71 -7.15 5.65 -8.58
N GLU A 72 -6.02 5.76 -9.29
CA GLU A 72 -5.50 4.70 -10.14
C GLU A 72 -5.16 3.45 -9.32
N LEU A 73 -4.49 3.65 -8.18
CA LEU A 73 -4.14 2.55 -7.29
C LEU A 73 -5.40 1.89 -6.72
N SER A 74 -6.44 2.65 -6.36
CA SER A 74 -7.72 2.10 -5.89
C SER A 74 -8.38 1.19 -6.93
N VAL A 75 -8.43 1.64 -8.19
CA VAL A 75 -9.00 0.84 -9.29
C VAL A 75 -8.19 -0.44 -9.48
N PHE A 76 -6.87 -0.34 -9.48
CA PHE A 76 -5.98 -1.49 -9.60
C PHE A 76 -6.19 -2.49 -8.45
N LEU A 77 -6.17 -2.03 -7.20
CA LEU A 77 -6.33 -2.89 -6.03
C LEU A 77 -7.70 -3.57 -6.00
N ARG A 78 -8.78 -2.90 -6.41
CA ARG A 78 -10.11 -3.52 -6.57
C ARG A 78 -10.18 -4.61 -7.63
N ALA A 79 -9.30 -4.59 -8.63
CA ALA A 79 -9.21 -5.68 -9.60
C ALA A 79 -8.42 -6.88 -9.06
N ILE A 80 -7.59 -6.66 -8.04
CA ILE A 80 -6.72 -7.67 -7.43
C ILE A 80 -7.40 -8.37 -6.25
N PHE A 81 -8.31 -7.73 -5.53
CA PHE A 81 -8.97 -8.26 -4.33
C PHE A 81 -10.46 -8.42 -4.57
#